data_AF-A0A848AYQ7-F1
#
_entry.id   AF-A0A848AYQ7-F1
#
_cell.length_a   1.000
_cell.length_b   1.000
_cell.length_c   1.000
_cell.angle_alpha   90.00
_cell.angle_beta   90.00
_cell.angle_gamma   90.00
#
_symmetry.space_group_name_H-M   'P 1'
#
loop_
_entity.id
_entity.type
_entity.pdbx_description
1 polymer ?
#
loop_
_entity_poly.entity_id
_entity_poly.type
_entity_poly.pdbx_seq_one_letter_code
_entity_poly.pdbx_strand_id
1 'polypeptide(L)'
;MNLRQLWQTALTLSSLTFQAASADWYVSLSTGNNRNSGTRQAPLKNIWKAIEMAAGGDTIHVAEGNYPGKMSCGWIDLKKPVSLIGGYNADFSTRDPLAHHTMLRPKNEQNATKPAFGTLTVKTRKSGANASVLIDGFIFDHTAANSYHPAEGKPEGFSDGMLTIPPAKGKTRYPSIDKALLNAETDGSLTVQNCLFLNGSNYAILAAHFSGTVRIRNNVFIGNRMMAADVRSTNGKPGMVDFEFANNTLLFTWTRTKTFEDMGFGVRANADMSTNIHHNIIGLNTMSGFDNTKGGDKTKQVRLDNNIFFLNKAADVTVTISPSIKFMKVEDDGFDDLGDADGMVSVKDNIGLKDPELFKGVIDMKYLEAFLNATYSEEIDYDENSPMNQFRAALGLNKQGKITSKVSMFANPYPFDSAIKFFGAVQDIGAQKPPQERR
;
A
#
# COMPACT_ATOMS: atom_id res chain seq x y z
N MET A 1 -42.20 -22.95 67.12
CA MET A 1 -42.91 -21.74 66.68
C MET A 1 -41.96 -20.56 66.81
N ASN A 2 -41.83 -19.75 65.75
CA ASN A 2 -40.99 -18.55 65.56
C ASN A 2 -39.46 -18.74 65.42
N LEU A 3 -38.73 -17.94 64.65
CA LEU A 3 -38.92 -17.28 63.35
C LEU A 3 -37.52 -16.69 63.03
N ARG A 4 -36.97 -17.01 61.85
CA ARG A 4 -35.93 -16.23 61.11
C ARG A 4 -34.50 -16.15 61.69
N GLN A 5 -33.68 -17.16 61.41
CA GLN A 5 -32.26 -16.96 61.06
C GLN A 5 -32.16 -16.87 59.54
N LEU A 6 -31.79 -15.69 59.03
CA LEU A 6 -31.73 -15.41 57.60
C LEU A 6 -30.26 -15.36 57.10
N TRP A 7 -29.91 -16.36 56.29
CA TRP A 7 -29.14 -16.27 55.05
C TRP A 7 -27.71 -15.70 55.08
N GLN A 8 -26.71 -16.60 55.05
CA GLN A 8 -25.44 -16.40 54.35
C GLN A 8 -25.06 -17.70 53.62
N THR A 9 -25.52 -17.85 52.38
CA THR A 9 -24.93 -18.77 51.40
C THR A 9 -24.15 -17.93 50.41
N ALA A 10 -22.82 -17.94 50.56
CA ALA A 10 -21.90 -17.42 49.56
C ALA A 10 -22.02 -18.29 48.29
N LEU A 11 -22.67 -17.75 47.27
CA LEU A 11 -22.66 -18.34 45.94
C LEU A 11 -21.35 -17.90 45.26
N THR A 12 -20.30 -18.72 45.35
CA THR A 12 -19.12 -18.59 44.51
C THR A 12 -19.52 -18.90 43.06
N LEU A 13 -19.93 -17.87 42.32
CA LEU A 13 -20.08 -17.94 40.88
C LEU A 13 -18.68 -18.07 40.28
N SER A 14 -18.27 -19.31 39.99
CA SER A 14 -17.10 -19.57 39.16
C SER A 14 -17.40 -19.03 37.77
N SER A 15 -16.88 -17.84 37.45
CA SER A 15 -16.89 -17.30 36.10
C SER A 15 -15.96 -18.15 35.23
N LEU A 16 -16.51 -19.24 34.68
CA LEU A 16 -15.95 -19.89 33.50
C LEU A 16 -15.96 -18.85 32.37
N THR A 17 -14.83 -18.16 32.21
CA THR A 17 -14.56 -17.36 31.03
C THR A 17 -14.42 -18.33 29.87
N PHE A 18 -15.52 -18.56 29.14
CA PHE A 18 -15.43 -19.13 27.81
C PHE A 18 -14.67 -18.12 26.96
N GLN A 19 -13.37 -18.36 26.78
CA GLN A 19 -12.60 -17.74 25.73
C GLN A 19 -13.18 -18.30 24.43
N ALA A 20 -14.12 -17.57 23.83
CA ALA A 20 -14.74 -17.96 22.58
C ALA A 20 -13.61 -18.22 21.58
N ALA A 21 -13.49 -19.47 21.13
CA ALA A 21 -12.54 -19.82 20.08
C ALA A 21 -12.88 -19.00 18.83
N SER A 22 -11.86 -18.37 18.24
CA SER A 22 -11.96 -17.70 16.93
C SER A 22 -12.49 -18.70 15.90
N ALA A 23 -13.54 -18.33 15.16
CA ALA A 23 -14.14 -19.21 14.17
C ALA A 23 -13.46 -19.06 12.80
N ASP A 24 -13.40 -20.17 12.05
CA ASP A 24 -12.93 -20.19 10.67
C ASP A 24 -14.08 -20.11 9.67
N TRP A 25 -13.95 -19.20 8.71
CA TRP A 25 -14.87 -19.02 7.59
C TRP A 25 -14.15 -19.31 6.28
N TYR A 26 -14.84 -19.95 5.34
CA TYR A 26 -14.28 -20.35 4.05
C TYR A 26 -15.01 -19.67 2.91
N VAL A 27 -14.27 -19.09 1.97
CA VAL A 27 -14.80 -18.31 0.85
C VAL A 27 -14.24 -18.81 -0.47
N SER A 28 -15.11 -19.19 -1.41
CA SER A 28 -14.72 -19.62 -2.75
C SER A 28 -15.70 -19.14 -3.81
N LEU A 29 -15.20 -18.52 -4.89
CA LEU A 29 -16.06 -18.09 -6.00
C LEU A 29 -16.62 -19.26 -6.81
N SER A 30 -15.85 -20.35 -6.94
CA SER A 30 -16.16 -21.50 -7.79
C SER A 30 -17.07 -22.51 -7.10
N THR A 31 -16.87 -22.75 -5.80
CA THR A 31 -17.60 -23.76 -5.03
C THR A 31 -18.58 -23.18 -4.01
N GLY A 32 -18.51 -21.87 -3.74
CA GLY A 32 -19.29 -21.24 -2.68
C GLY A 32 -20.67 -20.71 -3.06
N ASN A 33 -21.54 -20.59 -2.06
CA ASN A 33 -22.84 -19.93 -2.14
C ASN A 33 -23.05 -19.06 -0.90
N ASN A 34 -23.56 -17.83 -1.04
CA ASN A 34 -23.80 -16.92 0.09
C ASN A 34 -24.92 -17.39 1.04
N ARG A 35 -25.63 -18.47 0.70
CA ARG A 35 -26.59 -19.16 1.57
C ARG A 35 -25.96 -20.30 2.39
N ASN A 36 -24.72 -20.66 2.11
CA ASN A 36 -24.02 -21.72 2.83
C ASN A 36 -23.66 -21.29 4.26
N SER A 37 -23.32 -22.26 5.10
CA SER A 37 -22.90 -22.04 6.49
C SER A 37 -21.49 -21.43 6.62
N GLY A 38 -20.69 -21.42 5.56
CA GLY A 38 -19.33 -20.88 5.57
C GLY A 38 -18.26 -21.82 6.11
N THR A 39 -18.58 -23.11 6.24
CA THR A 39 -17.60 -24.16 6.54
C THR A 39 -16.79 -24.52 5.31
N ARG A 40 -15.70 -25.28 5.48
CA ARG A 40 -14.86 -25.74 4.36
C ARG A 40 -15.65 -26.52 3.30
N GLN A 41 -16.59 -27.38 3.72
CA GLN A 41 -17.42 -28.19 2.83
C GLN A 41 -18.58 -27.41 2.20
N ALA A 42 -18.99 -26.29 2.82
CA ALA A 42 -20.04 -25.41 2.33
C ALA A 42 -19.55 -23.95 2.41
N PRO A 43 -18.60 -23.54 1.56
CA PRO A 43 -17.99 -22.21 1.65
C PRO A 43 -18.98 -21.13 1.20
N LEU A 44 -18.79 -19.91 1.71
CA LEU A 44 -19.48 -18.72 1.21
C LEU A 44 -18.92 -18.32 -0.15
N LYS A 45 -19.74 -17.65 -0.97
CA LYS A 45 -19.28 -17.21 -2.30
C LYS A 45 -18.39 -15.96 -2.25
N ASN A 46 -18.68 -15.04 -1.32
CA ASN A 46 -18.04 -13.72 -1.32
C ASN A 46 -17.46 -13.35 0.05
N ILE A 47 -16.32 -12.66 0.01
CA ILE A 47 -15.62 -12.12 1.19
C ILE A 47 -16.55 -11.21 2.01
N TRP A 48 -17.30 -10.30 1.35
CA TRP A 48 -18.20 -9.39 2.07
C TRP A 48 -19.26 -10.13 2.89
N LYS A 49 -19.70 -11.32 2.43
CA LYS A 49 -20.69 -12.12 3.14
C LYS A 49 -20.07 -12.78 4.37
N ALA A 50 -18.84 -13.28 4.25
CA ALA A 50 -18.10 -13.80 5.39
C ALA A 50 -17.84 -12.72 6.44
N ILE A 51 -17.48 -11.49 6.04
CA ILE A 51 -17.33 -10.36 6.96
C ILE A 51 -18.64 -10.02 7.71
N GLU A 52 -19.78 -10.07 7.02
CA GLU A 52 -21.09 -9.88 7.66
C GLU A 52 -21.36 -10.93 8.75
N MET A 53 -20.96 -12.18 8.53
CA MET A 53 -21.22 -13.31 9.43
C MET A 53 -20.20 -13.45 10.57
N ALA A 54 -18.93 -13.15 10.30
CA ALA A 54 -17.84 -13.30 11.24
C ALA A 54 -17.97 -12.37 12.46
N ALA A 55 -17.50 -12.83 13.62
CA ALA A 55 -17.27 -12.00 14.79
C ALA A 55 -15.86 -11.37 14.74
N GLY A 56 -15.60 -10.37 15.60
CA GLY A 56 -14.23 -9.86 15.75
C GLY A 56 -13.32 -10.96 16.33
N GLY A 57 -12.13 -11.12 15.77
CA GLY A 57 -11.18 -12.17 16.10
C GLY A 57 -11.21 -13.38 15.18
N ASP A 58 -12.26 -13.53 14.34
CA ASP A 58 -12.40 -14.67 13.42
C ASP A 58 -11.39 -14.65 12.26
N THR A 59 -11.22 -15.80 11.61
CA THR A 59 -10.37 -15.98 10.43
C THR A 59 -11.22 -16.33 9.20
N ILE A 60 -10.92 -15.70 8.07
CA ILE A 60 -11.57 -15.93 6.79
C ILE A 60 -10.52 -16.43 5.80
N HIS A 61 -10.59 -17.71 5.46
CA HIS A 61 -9.81 -18.37 4.43
C HIS A 61 -10.45 -18.14 3.05
N VAL A 62 -9.66 -17.63 2.11
CA VAL A 62 -10.15 -17.21 0.81
C VAL A 62 -9.42 -17.97 -0.29
N ALA A 63 -10.21 -18.67 -1.12
CA ALA A 63 -9.70 -19.38 -2.28
C ALA A 63 -9.23 -18.41 -3.40
N GLU A 64 -8.60 -18.97 -4.40
CA GLU A 64 -8.21 -18.27 -5.61
C GLU A 64 -9.42 -17.67 -6.35
N GLY A 65 -9.20 -16.53 -6.98
CA GLY A 65 -10.20 -15.81 -7.75
C GLY A 65 -10.17 -14.31 -7.50
N ASN A 66 -10.89 -13.56 -8.34
CA ASN A 66 -11.00 -12.10 -8.25
C ASN A 66 -12.32 -11.69 -7.59
N TYR A 67 -12.25 -11.09 -6.41
CA TYR A 67 -13.41 -10.78 -5.57
C TYR A 67 -13.88 -9.33 -5.76
N PRO A 68 -15.02 -9.09 -6.41
CA PRO A 68 -15.41 -7.75 -6.85
C PRO A 68 -16.20 -6.97 -5.78
N GLY A 69 -16.31 -7.47 -4.56
CA GLY A 69 -17.15 -6.86 -3.52
C GLY A 69 -18.65 -7.07 -3.69
N LYS A 70 -19.44 -6.41 -2.83
CA LYS A 70 -20.91 -6.57 -2.80
C LYS A 70 -21.51 -5.96 -4.06
N MET A 71 -22.39 -6.69 -4.73
CA MET A 71 -22.99 -6.28 -6.01
C MET A 71 -21.96 -5.91 -7.09
N SER A 72 -20.75 -6.47 -7.01
CA SER A 72 -19.66 -6.16 -7.94
C SER A 72 -19.24 -4.68 -7.97
N CYS A 73 -19.29 -3.98 -6.83
CA CYS A 73 -18.92 -2.56 -6.72
C CYS A 73 -17.41 -2.26 -6.89
N GLY A 74 -16.54 -3.27 -6.86
CA GLY A 74 -15.10 -3.14 -7.07
C GLY A 74 -14.28 -2.88 -5.80
N TRP A 75 -14.90 -2.96 -4.62
CA TRP A 75 -14.23 -2.71 -3.34
C TRP A 75 -14.91 -3.44 -2.17
N ILE A 76 -14.21 -3.56 -1.04
CA ILE A 76 -14.65 -4.28 0.16
C ILE A 76 -14.40 -3.43 1.40
N ASP A 77 -15.40 -3.36 2.28
CA ASP A 77 -15.27 -2.78 3.62
C ASP A 77 -15.08 -3.89 4.67
N LEU A 78 -14.02 -3.78 5.46
CA LEU A 78 -13.76 -4.60 6.64
C LEU A 78 -14.05 -3.80 7.92
N LYS A 79 -15.24 -3.97 8.48
CA LYS A 79 -15.71 -3.21 9.66
C LYS A 79 -15.55 -3.95 10.99
N LYS A 80 -15.06 -5.19 10.94
CA LYS A 80 -14.78 -6.04 12.11
C LYS A 80 -13.32 -6.49 12.07
N PRO A 81 -12.63 -6.61 13.21
CA PRO A 81 -11.23 -6.99 13.24
C PRO A 81 -11.11 -8.49 13.02
N VAL A 82 -10.94 -8.91 11.77
CA VAL A 82 -10.80 -10.33 11.38
C VAL A 82 -9.53 -10.51 10.55
N SER A 83 -9.08 -11.75 10.47
CA SER A 83 -7.99 -12.16 9.59
C SER A 83 -8.55 -12.53 8.22
N LEU A 84 -8.03 -11.94 7.15
CA LEU A 84 -8.27 -12.35 5.77
C LEU A 84 -7.01 -13.06 5.26
N ILE A 85 -7.12 -14.35 4.94
CA ILE A 85 -6.00 -15.18 4.47
C ILE A 85 -6.33 -15.75 3.09
N GLY A 86 -5.71 -15.18 2.06
CA GLY A 86 -5.78 -15.64 0.68
C GLY A 86 -4.73 -16.71 0.35
N GLY A 87 -4.76 -17.18 -0.89
CA GLY A 87 -3.80 -18.15 -1.40
C GLY A 87 -4.27 -19.59 -1.39
N TYR A 88 -5.55 -19.88 -1.14
CA TYR A 88 -6.05 -21.26 -1.11
C TYR A 88 -6.51 -21.73 -2.49
N ASN A 89 -6.29 -23.01 -2.80
CA ASN A 89 -7.01 -23.62 -3.91
C ASN A 89 -8.52 -23.74 -3.61
N ALA A 90 -9.33 -24.08 -4.62
CA ALA A 90 -10.79 -24.08 -4.51
C ALA A 90 -11.40 -25.01 -3.44
N ASP A 91 -10.68 -26.06 -3.01
CA ASP A 91 -11.10 -27.02 -1.99
C ASP A 91 -10.40 -26.83 -0.62
N PHE A 92 -9.50 -25.84 -0.52
CA PHE A 92 -8.73 -25.49 0.68
C PHE A 92 -7.77 -26.59 1.19
N SER A 93 -7.40 -27.56 0.35
CA SER A 93 -6.38 -28.57 0.69
C SER A 93 -4.96 -28.04 0.61
N THR A 94 -4.71 -27.00 -0.20
CA THR A 94 -3.40 -26.36 -0.31
C THR A 94 -3.50 -24.85 -0.20
N ARG A 95 -2.46 -24.25 0.38
CA ARG A 95 -2.25 -22.81 0.36
C ARG A 95 -0.90 -22.49 -0.27
N ASP A 96 -0.95 -21.72 -1.35
CA ASP A 96 0.20 -21.11 -2.01
C ASP A 96 -0.25 -19.78 -2.63
N PRO A 97 0.05 -18.62 -2.00
CA PRO A 97 -0.33 -17.31 -2.52
C PRO A 97 0.21 -16.98 -3.93
N LEU A 98 1.25 -17.66 -4.40
CA LEU A 98 1.85 -17.45 -5.74
C LEU A 98 1.28 -18.41 -6.79
N ALA A 99 0.61 -19.49 -6.39
CA ALA A 99 -0.08 -20.40 -7.32
C ALA A 99 -1.60 -20.17 -7.35
N HIS A 100 -2.19 -19.85 -6.19
CA HIS A 100 -3.63 -19.73 -6.00
C HIS A 100 -4.03 -18.28 -5.72
N HIS A 101 -3.98 -17.45 -6.75
CA HIS A 101 -4.14 -16.00 -6.62
C HIS A 101 -5.50 -15.58 -6.05
N THR A 102 -5.52 -15.08 -4.81
CA THR A 102 -6.66 -14.34 -4.26
C THR A 102 -6.50 -12.85 -4.60
N MET A 103 -7.42 -12.33 -5.40
CA MET A 103 -7.28 -11.03 -6.07
C MET A 103 -8.38 -10.03 -5.71
N LEU A 104 -7.97 -8.77 -5.55
CA LEU A 104 -8.83 -7.59 -5.54
C LEU A 104 -8.42 -6.68 -6.71
N ARG A 105 -8.93 -7.03 -7.89
CA ARG A 105 -8.62 -6.39 -9.18
C ARG A 105 -9.89 -5.80 -9.80
N PRO A 106 -10.30 -4.60 -9.38
CA PRO A 106 -11.44 -3.94 -9.98
C PRO A 106 -11.20 -3.65 -11.48
N LYS A 107 -12.29 -3.56 -12.23
CA LYS A 107 -12.32 -3.13 -13.63
C LYS A 107 -12.86 -1.72 -13.74
N ASN A 108 -12.54 -1.03 -14.83
CA ASN A 108 -12.92 0.37 -15.03
C ASN A 108 -14.44 0.58 -14.95
N GLU A 109 -15.25 -0.38 -15.38
CA GLU A 109 -16.72 -0.31 -15.31
C GLU A 109 -17.24 -0.16 -13.88
N GLN A 110 -16.47 -0.63 -12.89
CA GLN A 110 -16.82 -0.57 -11.46
C GLN A 110 -16.53 0.82 -10.87
N ASN A 111 -15.76 1.67 -11.56
CA ASN A 111 -15.48 3.04 -11.11
C ASN A 111 -16.70 3.97 -11.20
N ALA A 112 -17.85 3.49 -11.70
CA ALA A 112 -19.13 4.18 -11.56
C ALA A 112 -19.46 4.47 -10.08
N THR A 113 -19.04 3.57 -9.19
CA THR A 113 -19.20 3.67 -7.74
C THR A 113 -17.82 3.56 -7.07
N LYS A 114 -17.06 4.65 -7.06
CA LYS A 114 -15.72 4.67 -6.46
C LYS A 114 -15.77 4.36 -4.96
N PRO A 115 -14.77 3.64 -4.40
CA PRO A 115 -14.64 3.53 -2.96
C PRO A 115 -14.35 4.91 -2.36
N ALA A 116 -14.80 5.10 -1.11
CA ALA A 116 -14.52 6.33 -0.38
C ALA A 116 -13.01 6.47 -0.08
N PHE A 117 -12.34 5.37 0.28
CA PHE A 117 -10.94 5.41 0.76
C PHE A 117 -9.99 4.47 0.01
N GLY A 118 -10.33 3.18 -0.13
CA GLY A 118 -9.51 2.23 -0.88
C GLY A 118 -10.27 0.99 -1.36
N THR A 119 -9.62 0.19 -2.21
CA THR A 119 -10.20 -1.06 -2.74
C THR A 119 -10.50 -2.06 -1.62
N LEU A 120 -9.60 -2.20 -0.65
CA LEU A 120 -9.93 -2.74 0.66
C LEU A 120 -9.89 -1.60 1.68
N THR A 121 -10.98 -1.39 2.40
CA THR A 121 -11.08 -0.37 3.44
C THR A 121 -11.29 -1.04 4.80
N VAL A 122 -10.26 -1.00 5.66
CA VAL A 122 -10.31 -1.54 7.03
C VAL A 122 -10.72 -0.44 8.00
N LYS A 123 -11.85 -0.60 8.69
CA LYS A 123 -12.40 0.39 9.63
C LYS A 123 -12.75 -0.28 10.95
N THR A 124 -11.71 -0.60 11.72
CA THR A 124 -11.82 -1.38 12.96
C THR A 124 -11.33 -0.62 14.18
N ARG A 125 -10.93 0.66 14.06
CA ARG A 125 -10.50 1.49 15.20
C ARG A 125 -11.46 1.44 16.40
N LYS A 126 -12.78 1.38 16.15
CA LYS A 126 -13.80 1.31 17.21
C LYS A 126 -13.79 0.00 18.01
N SER A 127 -13.06 -1.01 17.56
CA SER A 127 -12.86 -2.28 18.27
C SER A 127 -11.78 -2.19 19.37
N GLY A 128 -11.02 -1.09 19.44
CA GLY A 128 -10.09 -0.78 20.53
C GLY A 128 -8.75 -1.54 20.45
N ALA A 129 -7.88 -1.28 21.43
CA ALA A 129 -6.48 -1.73 21.46
C ALA A 129 -6.26 -3.26 21.45
N ASN A 130 -7.30 -4.06 21.72
CA ASN A 130 -7.22 -5.53 21.65
C ASN A 130 -7.61 -6.08 20.27
N ALA A 131 -7.98 -5.22 19.32
CA ALA A 131 -8.31 -5.63 17.96
C ALA A 131 -7.07 -6.16 17.24
N SER A 132 -7.27 -7.19 16.42
CA SER A 132 -6.26 -7.75 15.54
C SER A 132 -6.82 -7.91 14.15
N VAL A 133 -6.10 -7.40 13.15
CA VAL A 133 -6.39 -7.56 11.73
C VAL A 133 -5.16 -8.12 11.05
N LEU A 134 -5.33 -9.22 10.32
CA LEU A 134 -4.32 -9.78 9.43
C LEU A 134 -4.84 -9.76 8.00
N ILE A 135 -4.06 -9.23 7.06
CA ILE A 135 -4.28 -9.35 5.62
C ILE A 135 -3.10 -10.11 5.05
N ASP A 136 -3.33 -11.32 4.54
CA ASP A 136 -2.26 -12.23 4.13
C ASP A 136 -2.53 -12.86 2.75
N GLY A 137 -1.60 -12.75 1.82
CA GLY A 137 -1.63 -13.50 0.56
C GLY A 137 -2.61 -12.96 -0.49
N PHE A 138 -2.81 -11.64 -0.52
CA PHE A 138 -3.70 -10.97 -1.48
C PHE A 138 -2.93 -10.24 -2.58
N ILE A 139 -3.51 -10.21 -3.77
CA ILE A 139 -3.07 -9.37 -4.89
C ILE A 139 -4.03 -8.20 -5.04
N PHE A 140 -3.53 -6.99 -4.87
CA PHE A 140 -4.22 -5.74 -5.15
C PHE A 140 -3.65 -5.15 -6.44
N ASP A 141 -4.51 -4.94 -7.43
CA ASP A 141 -4.07 -4.37 -8.71
C ASP A 141 -5.13 -3.48 -9.36
N HIS A 142 -4.74 -2.23 -9.64
CA HIS A 142 -5.60 -1.23 -10.28
C HIS A 142 -5.45 -1.15 -11.80
N THR A 143 -4.60 -1.95 -12.44
CA THR A 143 -4.34 -1.92 -13.90
C THR A 143 -5.63 -1.84 -14.71
N ALA A 144 -6.59 -2.74 -14.45
CA ALA A 144 -7.86 -2.77 -15.19
C ALA A 144 -8.86 -1.71 -14.74
N ALA A 145 -8.72 -1.15 -13.54
CA ALA A 145 -9.57 -0.08 -13.01
C ALA A 145 -9.13 1.30 -13.51
N ASN A 146 -7.83 1.48 -13.73
CA ASN A 146 -7.25 2.74 -14.15
C ASN A 146 -7.60 3.10 -15.60
N SER A 147 -7.46 4.39 -15.89
CA SER A 147 -7.59 4.93 -17.24
C SER A 147 -6.22 5.43 -17.71
N TYR A 148 -5.76 4.88 -18.83
CA TYR A 148 -4.47 5.23 -19.42
C TYR A 148 -4.66 5.99 -20.73
N HIS A 149 -3.81 6.99 -20.94
CA HIS A 149 -3.83 7.81 -22.13
C HIS A 149 -3.43 6.96 -23.36
N PRO A 150 -4.07 7.13 -24.55
CA PRO A 150 -3.75 6.30 -25.71
C PRO A 150 -2.35 6.58 -26.32
N ALA A 151 -1.83 7.80 -26.18
CA ALA A 151 -0.60 8.25 -26.86
C ALA A 151 0.43 9.02 -25.98
N GLU A 152 0.03 10.07 -25.27
CA GLU A 152 0.92 10.78 -24.32
C GLU A 152 1.56 9.87 -23.28
N GLY A 153 2.83 10.14 -22.96
CA GLY A 153 3.59 9.40 -21.96
C GLY A 153 3.64 7.90 -22.23
N LYS A 154 3.68 7.51 -23.51
CA LYS A 154 3.74 6.13 -23.97
C LYS A 154 5.15 5.80 -24.46
N PRO A 155 5.95 5.08 -23.67
CA PRO A 155 7.23 4.56 -24.15
C PRO A 155 7.05 3.62 -25.34
N GLU A 156 8.11 3.45 -26.13
CA GLU A 156 8.12 2.52 -27.25
C GLU A 156 7.82 1.08 -26.76
N GLY A 157 7.00 0.34 -27.51
CA GLY A 157 6.63 -1.04 -27.19
C GLY A 157 5.59 -1.21 -26.09
N PHE A 158 5.10 -0.14 -25.44
CA PHE A 158 4.00 -0.21 -24.49
C PHE A 158 2.65 -0.28 -25.20
N SER A 159 1.66 -0.94 -24.61
CA SER A 159 0.27 -0.90 -25.09
C SER A 159 -0.42 0.41 -24.75
N ASP A 160 -0.08 0.97 -23.58
CA ASP A 160 -0.75 2.07 -22.92
C ASP A 160 0.21 3.22 -22.63
N GLY A 161 -0.28 4.45 -22.81
CA GLY A 161 0.40 5.66 -22.37
C GLY A 161 0.26 5.88 -20.87
N MET A 162 0.54 7.10 -20.45
CA MET A 162 0.59 7.45 -19.02
C MET A 162 -0.74 7.22 -18.32
N LEU A 163 -0.68 6.98 -17.01
CA LEU A 163 -1.85 7.04 -16.14
C LEU A 163 -2.51 8.42 -16.24
N THR A 164 -3.83 8.46 -16.42
CA THR A 164 -4.59 9.70 -16.33
C THR A 164 -5.15 9.90 -14.93
N ILE A 165 -4.96 11.10 -14.39
CA ILE A 165 -5.43 11.49 -13.05
C ILE A 165 -6.83 12.12 -13.19
N PRO A 166 -7.83 11.72 -12.39
CA PRO A 166 -9.16 12.33 -12.44
C PRO A 166 -9.09 13.87 -12.29
N PRO A 167 -9.97 14.61 -12.99
CA PRO A 167 -11.11 14.14 -13.77
C PRO A 167 -10.76 13.64 -15.18
N ALA A 168 -9.50 13.74 -15.61
CA ALA A 168 -9.08 13.25 -16.92
C ALA A 168 -9.24 11.73 -17.03
N LYS A 169 -9.47 11.26 -18.25
CA LYS A 169 -9.52 9.85 -18.61
C LYS A 169 -8.87 9.67 -19.98
N GLY A 170 -8.28 8.52 -20.20
CA GLY A 170 -7.78 8.11 -21.52
C GLY A 170 -8.82 7.26 -22.25
N LYS A 171 -8.44 6.02 -22.62
CA LYS A 171 -9.26 5.16 -23.49
C LYS A 171 -10.48 4.50 -22.85
N THR A 172 -10.71 4.71 -21.55
CA THR A 172 -11.75 3.97 -20.79
C THR A 172 -12.99 4.82 -20.51
N ARG A 173 -14.10 4.18 -20.10
CA ARG A 173 -15.38 4.85 -19.85
C ARG A 173 -15.30 5.83 -18.68
N TYR A 174 -14.71 5.39 -17.57
CA TYR A 174 -14.60 6.14 -16.33
C TYR A 174 -13.14 6.56 -16.07
N PRO A 175 -12.89 7.71 -15.41
CA PRO A 175 -11.55 8.07 -14.93
C PRO A 175 -10.94 6.99 -14.03
N SER A 176 -9.63 7.06 -13.81
CA SER A 176 -8.92 6.21 -12.85
C SER A 176 -9.55 6.27 -11.45
N ILE A 177 -9.37 5.20 -10.67
CA ILE A 177 -10.02 5.07 -9.37
C ILE A 177 -9.53 6.14 -8.37
N ASP A 178 -8.23 6.45 -8.40
CA ASP A 178 -7.56 7.45 -7.58
C ASP A 178 -7.89 7.32 -6.08
N LYS A 179 -7.69 6.12 -5.57
CA LYS A 179 -7.90 5.70 -4.17
C LYS A 179 -6.80 4.71 -3.80
N ALA A 180 -6.59 4.50 -2.50
CA ALA A 180 -5.56 3.56 -2.07
C ALA A 180 -5.91 2.12 -2.50
N LEU A 181 -4.92 1.25 -2.67
CA LEU A 181 -5.19 -0.18 -2.82
C LEU A 181 -5.75 -0.74 -1.51
N LEU A 182 -5.11 -0.40 -0.38
CA LEU A 182 -5.57 -0.68 0.98
C LEU A 182 -5.57 0.62 1.79
N ASN A 183 -6.74 0.96 2.33
CA ASN A 183 -6.87 2.01 3.34
C ASN A 183 -7.24 1.39 4.70
N ALA A 184 -6.65 1.91 5.78
CA ALA A 184 -6.92 1.39 7.12
C ALA A 184 -7.11 2.53 8.14
N GLU A 185 -8.13 2.39 8.98
CA GLU A 185 -8.38 3.13 10.21
C GLU A 185 -8.51 2.13 11.36
N THR A 186 -7.45 1.97 12.16
CA THR A 186 -7.28 0.81 13.06
C THR A 186 -6.78 1.23 14.44
N ASP A 187 -6.95 0.33 15.41
CA ASP A 187 -6.37 0.34 16.76
C ASP A 187 -5.91 -1.09 17.07
N GLY A 188 -5.00 -1.28 18.02
CA GLY A 188 -4.45 -2.59 18.36
C GLY A 188 -3.39 -3.07 17.38
N SER A 189 -3.64 -4.14 16.63
CA SER A 189 -2.68 -4.69 15.68
C SER A 189 -3.21 -4.78 14.25
N LEU A 190 -2.41 -4.31 13.30
CA LEU A 190 -2.61 -4.47 11.87
C LEU A 190 -1.38 -5.14 11.26
N THR A 191 -1.55 -6.32 10.69
CA THR A 191 -0.50 -6.99 9.92
C THR A 191 -0.93 -7.14 8.46
N VAL A 192 -0.08 -6.72 7.54
CA VAL A 192 -0.26 -6.88 6.09
C VAL A 192 0.97 -7.61 5.55
N GLN A 193 0.77 -8.82 5.04
CA GLN A 193 1.88 -9.66 4.62
C GLN A 193 1.63 -10.51 3.38
N ASN A 194 2.71 -10.92 2.71
CA ASN A 194 2.65 -11.80 1.55
C ASN A 194 1.76 -11.25 0.42
N CYS A 195 1.59 -9.93 0.34
CA CYS A 195 0.68 -9.29 -0.60
C CYS A 195 1.45 -8.62 -1.75
N LEU A 196 0.81 -8.56 -2.93
CA LEU A 196 1.26 -7.77 -4.06
C LEU A 196 0.40 -6.53 -4.21
N PHE A 197 1.04 -5.36 -4.27
CA PHE A 197 0.40 -4.07 -4.52
C PHE A 197 0.91 -3.49 -5.83
N LEU A 198 0.06 -3.54 -6.85
CA LEU A 198 0.45 -3.28 -8.23
C LEU A 198 -0.35 -2.12 -8.85
N ASN A 199 0.36 -1.21 -9.51
CA ASN A 199 -0.21 -0.18 -10.38
C ASN A 199 -1.27 0.70 -9.70
N GLY A 200 -1.15 0.93 -8.39
CA GLY A 200 -2.06 1.79 -7.64
C GLY A 200 -2.07 3.21 -8.19
N SER A 201 -3.25 3.75 -8.49
CA SER A 201 -3.38 5.16 -8.95
C SER A 201 -3.29 6.17 -7.81
N ASN A 202 -3.03 5.71 -6.60
CA ASN A 202 -2.77 6.47 -5.38
C ASN A 202 -1.89 5.58 -4.47
N TYR A 203 -1.81 5.86 -3.17
CA TYR A 203 -1.08 5.04 -2.18
C TYR A 203 -1.35 3.54 -2.34
N ALA A 204 -0.35 2.67 -2.19
CA ALA A 204 -0.65 1.25 -2.04
C ALA A 204 -1.30 0.99 -0.66
N ILE A 205 -0.63 1.37 0.42
CA ILE A 205 -1.16 1.32 1.79
C ILE A 205 -1.20 2.72 2.37
N LEU A 206 -2.40 3.16 2.77
CA LEU A 206 -2.61 4.38 3.56
C LEU A 206 -3.29 4.01 4.87
N ALA A 207 -2.54 4.06 5.98
CA ALA A 207 -3.02 3.63 7.28
C ALA A 207 -3.00 4.77 8.31
N ALA A 208 -4.13 4.93 9.00
CA ALA A 208 -4.32 5.81 10.13
C ALA A 208 -4.51 4.91 11.37
N HIS A 209 -3.52 4.86 12.25
CA HIS A 209 -3.47 3.94 13.38
C HIS A 209 -3.57 4.70 14.70
N PHE A 210 -4.34 4.17 15.66
CA PHE A 210 -4.58 4.85 16.93
C PHE A 210 -3.58 4.46 18.01
N SER A 211 -3.39 3.17 18.28
CA SER A 211 -2.35 2.68 19.18
C SER A 211 -2.00 1.23 18.89
N GLY A 212 -0.80 0.81 19.28
CA GLY A 212 -0.32 -0.56 19.09
C GLY A 212 0.61 -0.68 17.88
N THR A 213 0.45 -1.76 17.12
CA THR A 213 1.46 -2.18 16.13
C THR A 213 0.90 -2.24 14.71
N VAL A 214 1.67 -1.71 13.76
CA VAL A 214 1.45 -1.91 12.33
C VAL A 214 2.65 -2.64 11.74
N ARG A 215 2.42 -3.81 11.16
CA ARG A 215 3.45 -4.63 10.52
C ARG A 215 3.13 -4.78 9.04
N ILE A 216 3.98 -4.23 8.18
CA ILE A 216 3.90 -4.40 6.73
C ILE A 216 5.12 -5.21 6.32
N ARG A 217 4.93 -6.51 6.13
CA ARG A 217 6.04 -7.46 5.99
C ARG A 217 5.92 -8.34 4.76
N ASN A 218 7.03 -8.67 4.12
CA ASN A 218 7.03 -9.65 3.03
C ASN A 218 6.06 -9.31 1.88
N ASN A 219 6.00 -8.04 1.47
CA ASN A 219 5.14 -7.59 0.38
C ASN A 219 5.94 -7.08 -0.82
N VAL A 220 5.31 -7.12 -1.99
CA VAL A 220 5.85 -6.52 -3.21
C VAL A 220 5.01 -5.29 -3.58
N PHE A 221 5.66 -4.15 -3.80
CA PHE A 221 5.03 -2.88 -4.19
C PHE A 221 5.62 -2.40 -5.51
N ILE A 222 4.83 -2.38 -6.58
CA ILE A 222 5.32 -2.02 -7.92
C ILE A 222 4.37 -1.03 -8.61
N GLY A 223 4.91 0.06 -9.14
CA GLY A 223 4.18 0.95 -10.04
C GLY A 223 3.10 1.80 -9.34
N ASN A 224 3.20 2.01 -8.03
CA ASN A 224 2.19 2.73 -7.25
C ASN A 224 2.43 4.25 -7.30
N ARG A 225 1.38 5.05 -7.37
CA ARG A 225 1.48 6.51 -7.23
C ARG A 225 1.57 6.91 -5.75
N MET A 226 2.11 8.09 -5.47
CA MET A 226 2.23 8.70 -4.14
C MET A 226 3.26 8.03 -3.23
N MET A 227 2.99 6.80 -2.79
CA MET A 227 3.84 6.04 -1.86
C MET A 227 3.38 4.58 -1.78
N ALA A 228 4.28 3.67 -1.44
CA ALA A 228 3.86 2.30 -1.15
C ALA A 228 3.22 2.18 0.23
N ALA A 229 3.79 2.80 1.26
CA ALA A 229 3.24 2.75 2.61
C ALA A 229 3.37 4.09 3.34
N ASP A 230 2.22 4.64 3.75
CA ASP A 230 2.13 5.80 4.64
C ASP A 230 1.28 5.41 5.86
N VAL A 231 1.95 5.19 6.99
CA VAL A 231 1.32 4.87 8.28
C VAL A 231 1.41 6.10 9.17
N ARG A 232 0.28 6.55 9.73
CA ARG A 232 0.19 7.76 10.55
C ARG A 232 -0.42 7.47 11.91
N SER A 233 0.16 8.06 12.96
CA SER A 233 -0.48 8.11 14.27
C SER A 233 -1.67 9.07 14.24
N THR A 234 -2.80 8.63 14.80
CA THR A 234 -4.01 9.45 14.94
C THR A 234 -4.30 9.88 16.37
N ASN A 235 -3.44 9.49 17.31
CA ASN A 235 -3.58 9.88 18.71
C ASN A 235 -2.67 11.05 19.11
N GLY A 236 -1.69 11.42 18.27
CA GLY A 236 -0.78 12.55 18.47
C GLY A 236 0.13 12.41 19.71
N LYS A 237 0.32 11.19 20.22
CA LYS A 237 1.12 10.92 21.42
C LYS A 237 2.32 10.05 21.04
N PRO A 238 3.56 10.51 21.32
CA PRO A 238 4.77 9.75 21.03
C PRO A 238 4.74 8.36 21.67
N GLY A 239 5.30 7.36 20.98
CA GLY A 239 5.47 6.01 21.51
C GLY A 239 4.20 5.16 21.57
N MET A 240 3.10 5.63 20.98
CA MET A 240 1.85 4.87 20.98
C MET A 240 1.65 3.98 19.77
N VAL A 241 2.39 4.25 18.67
CA VAL A 241 2.32 3.49 17.43
C VAL A 241 3.71 3.01 17.08
N ASP A 242 3.85 1.68 16.99
CA ASP A 242 5.05 1.00 16.48
C ASP A 242 4.78 0.52 15.06
N PHE A 243 5.44 1.13 14.09
CA PHE A 243 5.36 0.78 12.68
C PHE A 243 6.62 0.02 12.26
N GLU A 244 6.43 -1.18 11.71
CA GLU A 244 7.48 -2.00 11.12
C GLU A 244 7.22 -2.22 9.63
N PHE A 245 8.24 -1.95 8.82
CA PHE A 245 8.27 -2.21 7.39
C PHE A 245 9.47 -3.10 7.09
N ALA A 246 9.23 -4.40 6.89
CA ALA A 246 10.31 -5.37 6.82
C ALA A 246 10.19 -6.40 5.70
N ASN A 247 11.31 -6.79 5.10
CA ASN A 247 11.35 -7.81 4.04
C ASN A 247 10.42 -7.46 2.86
N ASN A 248 10.29 -6.18 2.50
CA ASN A 248 9.47 -5.78 1.34
C ASN A 248 10.37 -5.48 0.13
N THR A 249 9.85 -5.73 -1.06
CA THR A 249 10.45 -5.25 -2.32
C THR A 249 9.57 -4.14 -2.86
N LEU A 250 10.15 -2.95 -3.02
CA LEU A 250 9.45 -1.74 -3.41
C LEU A 250 10.18 -1.07 -4.58
N LEU A 251 9.49 -0.96 -5.72
CA LEU A 251 10.05 -0.40 -6.94
C LEU A 251 9.03 0.46 -7.71
N PHE A 252 9.52 1.42 -8.48
CA PHE A 252 8.72 2.18 -9.43
C PHE A 252 7.57 2.98 -8.79
N THR A 253 7.81 3.61 -7.64
CA THR A 253 6.82 4.55 -7.09
C THR A 253 6.83 5.86 -7.86
N TRP A 254 5.65 6.32 -8.27
CA TRP A 254 5.43 7.54 -9.06
C TRP A 254 4.96 8.72 -8.21
N THR A 255 5.37 9.92 -8.61
CA THR A 255 4.93 11.20 -8.04
C THR A 255 3.42 11.42 -8.16
N ARG A 256 2.90 12.41 -7.44
CA ARG A 256 1.48 12.77 -7.53
C ARG A 256 1.09 13.12 -8.95
N THR A 257 1.93 13.85 -9.67
CA THR A 257 1.63 14.35 -11.02
C THR A 257 2.73 13.96 -11.99
N LYS A 258 2.43 14.05 -13.29
CA LYS A 258 3.38 13.80 -14.38
C LYS A 258 4.57 14.78 -14.45
N THR A 259 4.55 15.80 -13.59
CA THR A 259 5.56 16.86 -13.49
C THR A 259 6.76 16.47 -12.62
N PHE A 260 6.67 15.36 -11.89
CA PHE A 260 7.71 14.84 -10.99
C PHE A 260 8.08 15.74 -9.79
N GLU A 261 7.14 16.58 -9.31
CA GLU A 261 7.45 17.61 -8.30
C GLU A 261 7.31 17.14 -6.84
N ASP A 262 6.33 16.29 -6.53
CA ASP A 262 6.06 15.86 -5.16
C ASP A 262 5.56 14.41 -5.04
N MET A 263 5.67 13.86 -3.83
CA MET A 263 5.37 12.45 -3.52
C MET A 263 6.23 11.49 -4.36
N GLY A 264 5.84 10.23 -4.57
CA GLY A 264 6.71 9.27 -5.26
C GLY A 264 7.85 8.75 -4.39
N PHE A 265 7.64 8.76 -3.07
CA PHE A 265 8.55 8.17 -2.09
C PHE A 265 8.24 6.68 -1.91
N GLY A 266 9.20 5.87 -1.49
CA GLY A 266 8.91 4.47 -1.18
C GLY A 266 8.08 4.30 0.09
N VAL A 267 8.66 4.63 1.24
CA VAL A 267 8.04 4.53 2.57
C VAL A 267 8.38 5.74 3.42
N ARG A 268 7.53 6.09 4.39
CA ARG A 268 7.69 7.29 5.23
C ARG A 268 7.66 6.98 6.72
N ALA A 269 8.51 7.66 7.48
CA ALA A 269 8.35 7.86 8.92
C ALA A 269 7.49 9.10 9.19
N ASN A 270 6.48 8.97 10.04
CA ASN A 270 5.59 10.07 10.41
C ASN A 270 5.85 10.56 11.85
N ALA A 271 5.16 11.64 12.24
CA ALA A 271 5.23 12.18 13.58
C ALA A 271 4.74 11.19 14.65
N ASP A 272 5.32 11.30 15.85
CA ASP A 272 4.83 10.68 17.09
C ASP A 272 4.79 9.15 17.07
N MET A 273 5.65 8.51 16.28
CA MET A 273 5.73 7.04 16.15
C MET A 273 7.14 6.49 16.20
N SER A 274 7.24 5.23 16.60
CA SER A 274 8.42 4.39 16.39
C SER A 274 8.31 3.76 15.01
N THR A 275 9.31 3.94 14.17
CA THR A 275 9.36 3.43 12.79
C THR A 275 10.61 2.56 12.64
N ASN A 276 10.42 1.30 12.25
CA ASN A 276 11.49 0.34 12.03
C ASN A 276 11.45 -0.17 10.58
N ILE A 277 12.43 0.22 9.78
CA ILE A 277 12.53 -0.09 8.35
C ILE A 277 13.74 -0.98 8.15
N HIS A 278 13.54 -2.28 7.84
CA HIS A 278 14.67 -3.20 7.72
C HIS A 278 14.52 -4.34 6.73
N HIS A 279 15.64 -4.81 6.18
CA HIS A 279 15.68 -5.95 5.25
C HIS A 279 14.83 -5.72 4.00
N ASN A 280 14.65 -4.48 3.56
CA ASN A 280 13.89 -4.16 2.36
C ASN A 280 14.80 -3.97 1.15
N ILE A 281 14.23 -4.17 -0.04
CA ILE A 281 14.79 -3.72 -1.32
C ILE A 281 13.97 -2.50 -1.75
N ILE A 282 14.63 -1.33 -1.82
CA ILE A 282 13.98 -0.03 -2.05
C ILE A 282 14.69 0.69 -3.20
N GLY A 283 14.08 0.67 -4.38
CA GLY A 283 14.72 1.29 -5.54
C GLY A 283 13.77 1.85 -6.56
N LEU A 284 14.34 2.51 -7.57
CA LEU A 284 13.61 2.95 -8.77
C LEU A 284 12.37 3.79 -8.43
N ASN A 285 12.43 4.62 -7.39
CA ASN A 285 11.34 5.56 -7.06
C ASN A 285 11.58 6.91 -7.73
N THR A 286 10.50 7.63 -8.09
CA THR A 286 10.63 8.95 -8.71
C THR A 286 11.19 10.01 -7.76
N MET A 287 10.94 9.88 -6.45
CA MET A 287 11.63 10.69 -5.44
C MET A 287 12.59 9.82 -4.64
N SER A 288 12.41 9.72 -3.32
CA SER A 288 13.35 9.01 -2.44
C SER A 288 12.82 7.67 -2.00
N GLY A 289 13.72 6.73 -1.72
CA GLY A 289 13.35 5.43 -1.18
C GLY A 289 12.65 5.55 0.18
N PHE A 290 13.26 6.31 1.08
CA PHE A 290 12.75 6.58 2.42
C PHE A 290 12.58 8.08 2.66
N ASP A 291 11.41 8.47 3.18
CA ASP A 291 11.08 9.85 3.56
C ASP A 291 10.97 9.99 5.09
N ASN A 292 11.88 10.74 5.69
CA ASN A 292 11.91 11.09 7.10
C ASN A 292 11.79 12.62 7.31
N THR A 293 10.94 13.27 6.52
CA THR A 293 10.74 14.74 6.61
C THR A 293 9.60 15.17 7.52
N LYS A 294 8.85 14.22 8.10
CA LYS A 294 7.68 14.50 8.96
C LYS A 294 7.97 14.31 10.44
N GLY A 295 7.23 15.07 11.25
CA GLY A 295 7.37 15.03 12.71
C GLY A 295 8.58 15.79 13.23
N GLY A 296 8.59 16.02 14.54
CA GLY A 296 9.75 16.56 15.24
C GLY A 296 10.66 15.43 15.70
N ASP A 297 11.96 15.67 15.68
CA ASP A 297 12.99 14.68 16.02
C ASP A 297 12.90 14.18 17.47
N LYS A 298 12.27 14.97 18.35
CA LYS A 298 12.01 14.60 19.76
C LYS A 298 10.85 13.63 19.95
N THR A 299 9.97 13.48 18.95
CA THR A 299 8.73 12.71 19.09
C THR A 299 8.68 11.46 18.22
N LYS A 300 9.61 11.31 17.29
CA LYS A 300 9.77 10.11 16.46
C LYS A 300 11.01 9.32 16.88
N GLN A 301 10.95 8.01 16.65
CA GLN A 301 12.10 7.12 16.76
C GLN A 301 12.22 6.32 15.47
N VAL A 302 13.32 6.46 14.75
CA VAL A 302 13.52 5.82 13.44
C VAL A 302 14.69 4.86 13.50
N ARG A 303 14.46 3.63 13.09
CA ARG A 303 15.48 2.62 12.84
C ARG A 303 15.46 2.30 11.36
N LEU A 304 16.59 2.47 10.69
CA LEU A 304 16.77 2.21 9.27
C LEU A 304 17.95 1.28 9.13
N ASP A 305 17.70 -0.03 9.08
CA ASP A 305 18.78 -1.01 9.18
C ASP A 305 18.70 -2.09 8.10
N ASN A 306 19.84 -2.53 7.56
CA ASN A 306 19.92 -3.70 6.66
C ASN A 306 19.06 -3.57 5.38
N ASN A 307 18.96 -2.39 4.76
CA ASN A 307 18.19 -2.23 3.52
C ASN A 307 19.12 -2.11 2.30
N ILE A 308 18.64 -2.59 1.15
CA ILE A 308 19.27 -2.34 -0.15
C ILE A 308 18.57 -1.17 -0.84
N PHE A 309 19.33 -0.16 -1.24
CA PHE A 309 18.86 0.96 -2.03
C PHE A 309 19.49 1.00 -3.42
N PHE A 310 18.74 1.42 -4.44
CA PHE A 310 19.29 1.64 -5.77
C PHE A 310 18.39 2.49 -6.66
N LEU A 311 19.01 3.35 -7.49
CA LEU A 311 18.35 4.04 -8.61
C LEU A 311 17.06 4.81 -8.25
N ASN A 312 16.89 5.22 -6.99
CA ASN A 312 15.89 6.22 -6.62
C ASN A 312 16.28 7.56 -7.26
N LYS A 313 15.38 8.24 -7.97
CA LYS A 313 15.78 9.39 -8.80
C LYS A 313 16.24 10.59 -7.99
N ALA A 314 15.61 10.88 -6.84
CA ALA A 314 16.01 12.02 -6.01
C ALA A 314 17.09 11.65 -4.98
N ALA A 315 16.83 10.65 -4.13
CA ALA A 315 17.75 10.21 -3.07
C ALA A 315 17.39 8.81 -2.58
N ASP A 316 18.24 8.17 -1.79
CA ASP A 316 17.84 6.94 -1.10
C ASP A 316 17.08 7.29 0.18
N VAL A 317 17.56 8.30 0.90
CA VAL A 317 16.94 8.86 2.09
C VAL A 317 16.77 10.37 1.94
N THR A 318 15.60 10.87 2.28
CA THR A 318 15.36 12.30 2.51
C THR A 318 15.02 12.53 3.97
N VAL A 319 15.72 13.45 4.62
CA VAL A 319 15.59 13.70 6.05
C VAL A 319 15.62 15.20 6.35
N THR A 320 14.83 15.62 7.33
CA THR A 320 14.91 16.99 7.85
C THR A 320 16.08 17.08 8.84
N ILE A 321 17.07 17.90 8.54
CA ILE A 321 18.14 18.30 9.46
C ILE A 321 17.99 19.80 9.66
N SER A 322 17.29 20.19 10.73
CA SER A 322 16.83 21.56 10.94
C SER A 322 17.96 22.59 10.74
N PRO A 323 17.73 23.67 9.95
CA PRO A 323 16.47 24.09 9.33
C PRO A 323 16.24 23.55 7.90
N SER A 324 17.06 22.63 7.40
CA SER A 324 17.08 22.22 5.99
C SER A 324 16.60 20.79 5.76
N ILE A 325 16.28 20.46 4.50
CA ILE A 325 16.04 19.08 4.07
C ILE A 325 17.31 18.59 3.37
N LYS A 326 17.82 17.43 3.79
CA LYS A 326 18.92 16.73 3.12
C LYS A 326 18.39 15.59 2.27
N PHE A 327 19.03 15.40 1.13
CA PHE A 327 18.82 14.31 0.19
C PHE A 327 20.14 13.54 0.14
N MET A 328 20.11 12.26 0.50
CA MET A 328 21.33 11.46 0.64
C MET A 328 21.18 10.12 -0.06
N LYS A 329 22.26 9.68 -0.70
CA LYS A 329 22.48 8.30 -1.14
C LYS A 329 23.19 7.52 -0.05
N VAL A 330 22.95 6.22 0.00
CA VAL A 330 23.65 5.33 0.96
C VAL A 330 25.16 5.28 0.73
N GLU A 331 25.61 5.69 -0.46
CA GLU A 331 27.02 5.76 -0.85
C GLU A 331 27.67 7.13 -0.56
N ASP A 332 26.89 8.13 -0.12
CA ASP A 332 27.40 9.46 0.18
C ASP A 332 28.25 9.46 1.46
N ASP A 333 29.32 10.25 1.47
CA ASP A 333 30.10 10.51 2.68
C ASP A 333 29.20 11.10 3.78
N GLY A 334 29.30 10.54 4.99
CA GLY A 334 28.50 10.95 6.15
C GLY A 334 27.07 10.40 6.17
N PHE A 335 26.72 9.43 5.32
CA PHE A 335 25.44 8.73 5.46
C PHE A 335 25.28 8.07 6.84
N ASP A 336 26.36 7.47 7.36
CA ASP A 336 26.35 6.84 8.69
C ASP A 336 26.16 7.86 9.83
N ASP A 337 26.53 9.14 9.62
CA ASP A 337 26.29 10.22 10.60
C ASP A 337 24.79 10.47 10.81
N LEU A 338 23.92 9.98 9.93
CA LEU A 338 22.47 9.98 10.17
C LEU A 338 22.09 9.18 11.41
N GLY A 339 22.91 8.20 11.84
CA GLY A 339 22.72 7.47 13.08
C GLY A 339 22.81 8.35 14.33
N ASP A 340 23.48 9.49 14.24
CA ASP A 340 23.66 10.46 15.33
C ASP A 340 22.65 11.63 15.26
N ALA A 341 21.80 11.68 14.22
CA ALA A 341 20.78 12.70 14.09
C ALA A 341 19.64 12.49 15.10
N ASP A 342 19.12 13.58 15.68
CA ASP A 342 17.97 13.50 16.60
C ASP A 342 16.81 12.72 15.96
N GLY A 343 16.17 11.85 16.74
CA GLY A 343 15.06 11.01 16.28
C GLY A 343 15.46 9.79 15.46
N MET A 344 16.72 9.68 15.02
CA MET A 344 17.31 8.45 14.49
C MET A 344 17.88 7.64 15.65
N VAL A 345 17.41 6.40 15.80
CA VAL A 345 17.87 5.47 16.84
C VAL A 345 18.91 4.50 16.28
N SER A 346 18.79 4.13 15.00
CA SER A 346 19.80 3.35 14.30
C SER A 346 19.77 3.62 12.80
N VAL A 347 20.96 3.69 12.22
CA VAL A 347 21.22 3.65 10.79
C VAL A 347 22.40 2.71 10.59
N LYS A 348 22.13 1.44 10.23
CA LYS A 348 23.18 0.42 10.15
C LYS A 348 23.01 -0.47 8.93
N ASP A 349 24.13 -0.88 8.35
CA ASP A 349 24.18 -1.94 7.33
C ASP A 349 23.25 -1.68 6.12
N ASN A 350 22.91 -0.42 5.84
CA ASN A 350 22.22 -0.05 4.61
C ASN A 350 23.26 0.02 3.49
N ILE A 351 22.94 -0.57 2.34
CA ILE A 351 23.88 -0.68 1.24
C ILE A 351 23.26 -0.27 -0.08
N GLY A 352 24.09 0.23 -0.99
CA GLY A 352 23.76 0.28 -2.41
C GLY A 352 23.65 -1.14 -2.98
N LEU A 353 22.80 -1.33 -3.99
CA LEU A 353 22.75 -2.60 -4.73
C LEU A 353 24.11 -2.88 -5.39
N LYS A 354 24.76 -3.97 -4.96
CA LYS A 354 26.10 -4.35 -5.47
C LYS A 354 26.06 -5.22 -6.71
N ASP A 355 25.06 -6.08 -6.85
CA ASP A 355 24.92 -7.02 -7.95
C ASP A 355 23.55 -6.87 -8.64
N PRO A 356 23.48 -6.17 -9.79
CA PRO A 356 22.23 -6.02 -10.53
C PRO A 356 21.77 -7.31 -11.23
N GLU A 357 22.64 -8.31 -11.41
CA GLU A 357 22.26 -9.59 -12.03
C GLU A 357 21.22 -10.35 -11.17
N LEU A 358 21.09 -10.01 -9.89
CA LEU A 358 20.04 -10.51 -9.00
C LEU A 358 18.62 -10.28 -9.56
N PHE A 359 18.42 -9.27 -10.41
CA PHE A 359 17.12 -8.98 -11.02
C PHE A 359 16.96 -9.54 -12.44
N LYS A 360 17.94 -10.27 -12.97
CA LYS A 360 17.88 -10.83 -14.32
C LYS A 360 16.75 -11.84 -14.45
N GLY A 361 15.89 -11.63 -15.45
CA GLY A 361 14.69 -12.44 -15.68
C GLY A 361 13.55 -12.18 -14.67
N VAL A 362 13.77 -11.32 -13.68
CA VAL A 362 12.77 -10.86 -12.70
C VAL A 362 12.21 -9.50 -13.13
N ILE A 363 13.08 -8.50 -13.29
CA ILE A 363 12.68 -7.14 -13.65
C ILE A 363 12.32 -7.05 -15.13
N ASP A 364 11.18 -6.41 -15.43
CA ASP A 364 10.81 -6.07 -16.80
C ASP A 364 11.78 -5.04 -17.39
N MET A 365 12.66 -5.50 -18.29
CA MET A 365 13.72 -4.65 -18.85
C MET A 365 13.18 -3.48 -19.68
N LYS A 366 12.06 -3.66 -20.37
CA LYS A 366 11.43 -2.57 -21.15
C LYS A 366 10.90 -1.48 -20.22
N TYR A 367 10.27 -1.88 -19.11
CA TYR A 367 9.81 -0.95 -18.10
C TYR A 367 10.96 -0.24 -17.39
N LEU A 368 12.02 -0.99 -17.03
CA LEU A 368 13.22 -0.41 -16.43
C LEU A 368 13.83 0.66 -17.33
N GLU A 369 14.06 0.34 -18.61
CA GLU A 369 14.63 1.27 -19.58
C GLU A 369 13.76 2.52 -19.75
N ALA A 370 12.44 2.34 -19.89
CA ALA A 370 11.51 3.46 -19.99
C ALA A 370 11.50 4.33 -18.73
N PHE A 371 11.57 3.74 -17.54
CA PHE A 371 11.60 4.47 -16.28
C PHE A 371 12.88 5.28 -16.11
N LEU A 372 14.04 4.68 -16.38
CA LEU A 372 15.33 5.35 -16.29
C LEU A 372 15.37 6.58 -17.22
N ASN A 373 14.80 6.45 -18.42
CA ASN A 373 14.70 7.53 -19.41
C ASN A 373 13.46 8.44 -19.26
N ALA A 374 12.67 8.28 -18.18
CA ALA A 374 11.47 9.09 -17.98
C ALA A 374 11.81 10.56 -17.72
N THR A 375 11.25 11.47 -18.52
CA THR A 375 11.50 12.92 -18.53
C THR A 375 10.20 13.71 -18.65
N TYR A 376 10.25 14.96 -18.19
CA TYR A 376 9.19 15.95 -18.28
C TYR A 376 9.75 17.24 -18.88
N SER A 377 8.99 17.90 -19.76
CA SER A 377 9.35 19.21 -20.33
C SER A 377 8.12 20.08 -20.53
N GLU A 378 8.28 21.39 -20.38
CA GLU A 378 7.24 22.39 -20.63
C GLU A 378 7.74 23.47 -21.60
N GLU A 379 6.86 23.92 -22.48
CA GLU A 379 7.06 25.10 -23.32
C GLU A 379 5.98 26.13 -22.96
N ILE A 380 6.41 27.36 -22.68
CA ILE A 380 5.54 28.49 -22.35
C ILE A 380 5.50 29.43 -23.56
N ASP A 381 4.34 29.49 -24.20
CA ASP A 381 4.03 30.48 -25.24
C ASP A 381 3.35 31.67 -24.55
N TYR A 382 4.17 32.65 -24.16
CA TYR A 382 3.73 33.90 -23.55
C TYR A 382 4.39 35.08 -24.26
N ASP A 383 3.59 35.82 -25.04
CA ASP A 383 3.98 37.10 -25.59
C ASP A 383 3.28 38.23 -24.86
N GLU A 384 4.05 38.94 -24.04
CA GLU A 384 3.61 40.10 -23.29
C GLU A 384 3.09 41.22 -24.21
N ASN A 385 3.67 41.35 -25.41
CA ASN A 385 3.37 42.39 -26.37
C ASN A 385 2.35 41.96 -27.42
N SER A 386 1.79 40.75 -27.30
CA SER A 386 0.74 40.32 -28.19
C SER A 386 -0.46 41.28 -28.11
N PRO A 387 -1.13 41.59 -29.24
CA PRO A 387 -2.27 42.49 -29.26
C PRO A 387 -3.35 42.12 -28.22
N MET A 388 -3.54 40.82 -27.98
CA MET A 388 -4.47 40.31 -26.99
C MET A 388 -4.03 40.63 -25.54
N ASN A 389 -2.75 40.45 -25.19
CA ASN A 389 -2.26 40.76 -23.85
C ASN A 389 -2.17 42.27 -23.59
N GLN A 390 -1.85 43.06 -24.60
CA GLN A 390 -1.91 44.52 -24.53
C GLN A 390 -3.35 45.02 -24.34
N PHE A 391 -4.31 44.45 -25.08
CA PHE A 391 -5.73 44.79 -24.93
C PHE A 391 -6.28 44.37 -23.56
N ARG A 392 -5.95 43.17 -23.07
CA ARG A 392 -6.34 42.71 -21.74
C ARG A 392 -5.78 43.61 -20.64
N ALA A 393 -4.49 43.98 -20.73
CA ALA A 393 -3.87 44.89 -19.79
C ALA A 393 -4.53 46.28 -19.78
N ALA A 394 -4.88 46.82 -20.95
CA ALA A 394 -5.60 48.09 -21.07
C ALA A 394 -7.00 48.05 -20.42
N LEU A 395 -7.61 46.88 -20.34
CA LEU A 395 -8.90 46.64 -19.66
C LEU A 395 -8.78 46.19 -18.20
N GLY A 396 -7.56 46.18 -17.62
CA GLY A 396 -7.32 45.68 -16.26
C GLY A 396 -7.52 44.17 -16.08
N LEU A 397 -7.50 43.41 -17.19
CA LEU A 397 -7.64 41.95 -17.20
C LEU A 397 -6.26 41.27 -17.17
N ASN A 398 -6.19 40.11 -16.52
CA ASN A 398 -4.95 39.30 -16.47
C ASN A 398 -4.51 38.88 -17.87
N LYS A 399 -3.23 39.06 -18.21
CA LYS A 399 -2.63 38.53 -19.44
C LYS A 399 -2.70 36.99 -19.49
N GLN A 400 -2.68 36.42 -20.68
CA GLN A 400 -2.78 34.99 -20.94
C GLN A 400 -1.56 34.48 -21.72
N GLY A 401 -1.15 33.26 -21.41
CA GLY A 401 -0.16 32.48 -22.15
C GLY A 401 -0.61 31.02 -22.21
N LYS A 402 0.01 30.24 -23.09
CA LYS A 402 -0.27 28.81 -23.26
C LYS A 402 0.93 28.00 -22.79
N ILE A 403 0.71 27.07 -21.86
CA ILE A 403 1.72 26.09 -21.47
C ILE A 403 1.41 24.78 -22.18
N THR A 404 2.40 24.23 -22.90
CA THR A 404 2.34 22.89 -23.49
C THR A 404 3.34 22.01 -22.76
N SER A 405 2.90 20.90 -22.16
CA SER A 405 3.80 19.98 -21.44
C SER A 405 3.80 18.58 -22.02
N LYS A 406 4.98 17.96 -22.01
CA LYS A 406 5.22 16.60 -22.50
C LYS A 406 5.90 15.78 -21.42
N VAL A 407 5.45 14.53 -21.28
CA VAL A 407 6.11 13.52 -20.44
C VAL A 407 6.39 12.30 -21.29
N SER A 408 7.54 11.64 -21.11
CA SER A 408 7.88 10.41 -21.84
C SER A 408 7.28 9.15 -21.21
N MET A 409 7.11 9.14 -19.89
CA MET A 409 6.48 8.05 -19.13
C MET A 409 5.90 8.59 -17.82
N PHE A 410 4.71 8.15 -17.42
CA PHE A 410 4.17 8.45 -16.09
C PHE A 410 3.19 7.38 -15.65
N ALA A 411 3.58 6.58 -14.64
CA ALA A 411 2.75 5.56 -14.02
C ALA A 411 2.07 4.60 -15.01
N ASN A 412 2.75 4.29 -16.13
CA ASN A 412 2.31 3.28 -17.08
C ASN A 412 2.18 1.92 -16.36
N PRO A 413 1.27 1.02 -16.82
CA PRO A 413 1.01 -0.22 -16.11
C PRO A 413 2.22 -1.15 -16.17
N TYR A 414 2.73 -1.54 -15.00
CA TYR A 414 3.75 -2.58 -14.88
C TYR A 414 3.12 -3.97 -15.08
N PRO A 415 3.75 -4.90 -15.82
CA PRO A 415 3.17 -6.21 -16.09
C PRO A 415 3.02 -7.07 -14.82
N PHE A 416 1.83 -7.65 -14.62
CA PHE A 416 1.55 -8.54 -13.49
C PHE A 416 2.50 -9.74 -13.41
N ASP A 417 2.76 -10.40 -14.54
CA ASP A 417 3.62 -11.59 -14.61
C ASP A 417 5.09 -11.27 -14.26
N SER A 418 5.52 -10.03 -14.46
CA SER A 418 6.84 -9.56 -14.02
C SER A 418 6.80 -9.20 -12.53
N ALA A 419 5.73 -8.55 -12.06
CA ALA A 419 5.61 -8.09 -10.67
C ALA A 419 5.65 -9.25 -9.66
N ILE A 420 4.97 -10.36 -9.97
CA ILE A 420 4.89 -11.49 -9.03
C ILE A 420 6.23 -12.21 -8.83
N LYS A 421 7.16 -12.10 -9.78
CA LYS A 421 8.49 -12.73 -9.71
C LYS A 421 9.39 -12.12 -8.63
N PHE A 422 9.05 -10.94 -8.10
CA PHE A 422 9.84 -10.31 -7.05
C PHE A 422 9.76 -11.03 -5.70
N PHE A 423 8.81 -11.94 -5.49
CA PHE A 423 8.79 -12.81 -4.33
C PHE A 423 9.92 -13.86 -4.40
N GLY A 424 10.91 -13.71 -3.53
CA GLY A 424 12.11 -14.55 -3.47
C GLY A 424 13.12 -14.23 -4.57
N ALA A 425 13.12 -13.00 -5.10
CA ALA A 425 14.10 -12.58 -6.11
C ALA A 425 15.51 -12.47 -5.54
N VAL A 426 15.64 -12.00 -4.29
CA VAL A 426 16.91 -11.96 -3.57
C VAL A 426 16.75 -12.72 -2.27
N GLN A 427 17.68 -13.62 -2.00
CA GLN A 427 17.64 -14.45 -0.80
C GLN A 427 17.81 -13.58 0.46
N ASP A 428 16.99 -13.83 1.49
CA ASP A 428 17.08 -13.25 2.83
C ASP A 428 16.88 -11.72 2.95
N ILE A 429 16.64 -11.02 1.83
CA ILE A 429 16.35 -9.58 1.81
C ILE A 429 15.29 -9.22 0.76
N GLY A 430 14.44 -8.24 1.09
CA GLY A 430 13.24 -7.94 0.31
C GLY A 430 12.18 -9.03 0.44
N ALA A 431 11.17 -8.98 -0.43
CA ALA A 431 10.08 -9.95 -0.41
C ALA A 431 10.58 -11.37 -0.71
N GLN A 432 10.28 -12.31 0.18
CA GLN A 432 10.56 -13.73 0.11
C GLN A 432 9.32 -14.50 -0.36
N LYS A 433 9.52 -15.73 -0.85
CA LYS A 433 8.39 -16.61 -1.21
C LYS A 433 7.51 -16.84 0.02
N PRO A 434 6.19 -16.57 -0.07
CA PRO A 434 5.26 -16.85 1.02
C PRO A 434 5.29 -18.34 1.42
N PRO A 435 5.03 -18.66 2.70
CA PRO A 435 4.98 -20.05 3.15
C PRO A 435 3.87 -20.82 2.44
N GLN A 436 4.20 -22.04 2.01
CA GLN A 436 3.25 -22.99 1.45
C GLN A 436 2.71 -23.90 2.56
N GLU A 437 1.40 -24.12 2.60
CA GLU A 437 0.76 -25.03 3.54
C GLU A 437 0.03 -26.16 2.79
N ARG A 438 0.13 -27.39 3.30
CA ARG A 438 -0.78 -28.49 2.94
C ARG A 438 -1.62 -28.80 4.18
N ARG A 439 -2.94 -28.91 4.00
CA ARG A 439 -3.89 -29.09 5.10
C ARG A 439 -4.69 -30.38 4.97
#